data_AF-A0A962G2G0-F1
#
_entry.id   AF-A0A962G2G0-F1
#
_cell.length_a   1.000
_cell.length_b   1.000
_cell.length_c   1.000
_cell.angle_alpha   90.00
_cell.angle_beta   90.00
_cell.angle_gamma   90.00
#
_symmetry.space_group_name_H-M   'P 1'
#
loop_
_entity.id
_entity.type
_entity.pdbx_description
1 polymer ?
#
loop_
_entity_poly.entity_id
_entity_poly.type
_entity_poly.pdbx_seq_one_letter_code
_entity_poly.pdbx_strand_id
1 'polypeptide(L)'
;MSMQGVRAVASGLALRLALFCDLASAAADCGRLSPRDCQEREARTLKANYLRNLQFVDQPPSGDGYVEGVDGSLTVARSLSGPPRITGTVTIEHLVGRFRHRLASSRDVMQYGREAKVAGTVTVRSGRLAIYSPVDIDFWQMAALFVDRPVRGEASPDELLLKGWKRIDVEPGSTVRFTAQLIAVGGDHLLLLHAPDGEASDIEMTLLPP
;
A
#
# COMPACT_ATOMS: atom_id res chain seq x y z
N MET A 1 -4.44 -48.44 -17.13
CA MET A 1 -4.26 -47.04 -17.56
C MET A 1 -5.00 -46.13 -16.60
N SER A 2 -4.40 -44.98 -16.30
CA SER A 2 -4.89 -43.89 -15.44
C SER A 2 -4.62 -44.02 -13.93
N MET A 3 -3.56 -43.35 -13.49
CA MET A 3 -3.47 -42.76 -12.16
C MET A 3 -3.07 -41.28 -12.31
N GLN A 4 -3.94 -40.42 -11.78
CA GLN A 4 -3.66 -39.23 -10.99
C GLN A 4 -2.80 -38.10 -11.60
N GLY A 5 -3.50 -37.10 -12.15
CA GLY A 5 -3.00 -35.73 -12.27
C GLY A 5 -3.46 -34.90 -11.06
N VAL A 6 -2.56 -34.71 -10.09
CA VAL A 6 -2.72 -33.70 -9.03
C VAL A 6 -1.36 -33.05 -8.80
N ARG A 7 -1.07 -31.93 -9.46
CA ARG A 7 -0.08 -30.93 -9.02
C ARG A 7 -0.38 -29.57 -9.65
N ALA A 8 -1.20 -28.78 -8.97
CA ALA A 8 -1.30 -27.34 -9.23
C ALA A 8 -1.76 -26.59 -7.98
N VAL A 9 -1.10 -26.81 -6.84
CA VAL A 9 -1.24 -25.96 -5.64
C VAL A 9 0.13 -25.81 -5.00
N ALA A 10 1.03 -25.07 -5.64
CA ALA A 10 2.35 -24.76 -5.05
C ALA A 10 2.86 -23.34 -5.36
N SER A 11 2.15 -22.53 -6.14
CA SER A 11 2.67 -21.22 -6.59
C SER A 11 2.26 -20.02 -5.73
N GLY A 12 1.34 -20.19 -4.78
CA GLY A 12 0.87 -19.09 -3.90
C GLY A 12 1.63 -18.93 -2.59
N LEU A 13 2.20 -20.02 -2.06
CA LEU A 13 2.92 -20.01 -0.78
C LEU A 13 4.41 -19.63 -0.96
N ALA A 14 5.01 -19.99 -2.10
CA ALA A 14 6.39 -19.62 -2.43
C ALA A 14 6.57 -18.10 -2.59
N LEU A 15 5.55 -17.39 -3.10
CA LEU A 15 5.62 -15.93 -3.26
C LEU A 15 5.43 -15.17 -1.93
N ARG A 16 4.70 -15.75 -0.97
CA ARG A 16 4.55 -15.20 0.39
C ARG A 16 5.77 -15.48 1.27
N LEU A 17 6.47 -16.59 1.06
CA LEU A 17 7.78 -16.83 1.69
C LEU A 17 8.90 -16.02 1.04
N ALA A 18 8.89 -15.77 -0.28
CA ALA A 18 9.90 -14.93 -0.92
C ALA A 18 9.86 -13.47 -0.42
N LEU A 19 8.66 -12.90 -0.20
CA LEU A 19 8.55 -11.54 0.34
C LEU A 19 9.01 -11.42 1.81
N PHE A 20 8.97 -12.49 2.60
CA PHE A 20 9.45 -12.52 3.99
C PHE A 20 10.89 -13.02 4.12
N CYS A 21 11.37 -13.85 3.19
CA CYS A 21 12.75 -14.36 3.18
C CYS A 21 13.73 -13.44 2.45
N ASP A 22 13.32 -12.63 1.49
CA ASP A 22 14.22 -11.62 0.88
C ASP A 22 14.35 -10.34 1.73
N LEU A 23 13.59 -10.26 2.83
CA LEU A 23 13.79 -9.31 3.93
C LEU A 23 14.69 -9.87 5.03
N ALA A 24 15.15 -11.12 4.92
CA ALA A 24 16.26 -11.60 5.73
C ALA A 24 17.51 -10.86 5.26
N SER A 25 17.69 -9.70 5.89
CA SER A 25 18.92 -8.93 6.01
C SER A 25 20.13 -9.83 5.71
N ALA A 26 20.96 -9.39 4.77
CA ALA A 26 22.37 -9.69 4.85
C ALA A 26 22.79 -9.17 6.23
N ALA A 27 22.67 -10.01 7.27
CA ALA A 27 22.91 -9.69 8.65
C ALA A 27 24.22 -8.94 8.66
N ALA A 28 24.11 -7.62 8.81
CA ALA A 28 25.15 -6.74 8.36
C ALA A 28 26.35 -7.08 9.23
N ASP A 29 27.39 -7.68 8.65
CA ASP A 29 28.61 -8.03 9.39
C ASP A 29 29.22 -6.70 9.84
N CYS A 30 28.81 -6.27 11.02
CA CYS A 30 29.01 -4.94 11.59
C CYS A 30 30.20 -4.96 12.55
N GLY A 31 30.94 -6.07 12.63
CA GLY A 31 32.04 -6.26 13.57
C GLY A 31 33.16 -5.22 13.48
N ARG A 32 33.19 -4.37 12.44
CA ARG A 32 34.16 -3.28 12.25
C ARG A 32 33.55 -1.88 12.18
N LEU A 33 32.23 -1.73 12.21
CA LEU A 33 31.55 -0.44 12.10
C LEU A 33 31.13 0.09 13.46
N SER A 34 31.02 1.41 13.59
CA SER A 34 30.34 1.98 14.75
C SER A 34 28.85 1.54 14.74
N PRO A 35 28.17 1.51 15.91
CA PRO A 35 26.73 1.20 15.97
C PRO A 35 25.90 2.09 15.02
N ARG A 36 26.27 3.37 14.92
CA ARG A 36 25.63 4.34 14.03
C ARG A 36 25.82 3.96 12.57
N ASP A 37 27.05 3.71 12.14
CA ASP A 37 27.35 3.38 10.73
C ASP A 37 26.74 2.04 10.32
N CYS A 38 26.68 1.08 11.25
CA CYS A 38 25.99 -0.19 11.07
C CYS A 38 24.50 0.01 10.79
N GLN A 39 23.81 0.78 11.63
CA GLN A 39 22.39 1.07 11.47
C GLN A 39 22.11 1.91 10.22
N GLU A 40 22.97 2.89 9.91
CA GLU A 40 22.83 3.70 8.70
C GLU A 40 22.96 2.83 7.43
N ARG A 41 23.92 1.91 7.40
CA ARG A 41 24.10 0.96 6.29
C ARG A 41 22.86 0.07 6.12
N GLU A 42 22.31 -0.45 7.21
CA GLU A 42 21.09 -1.26 7.17
C GLU A 42 19.90 -0.44 6.68
N ALA A 43 19.72 0.79 7.18
CA ALA A 43 18.65 1.69 6.75
C ALA A 43 18.72 2.02 5.25
N ARG A 44 19.92 2.32 4.73
CA ARG A 44 20.14 2.55 3.30
C ARG A 44 19.82 1.30 2.47
N THR A 45 20.19 0.13 2.97
CA THR A 45 19.88 -1.16 2.31
C THR A 45 18.38 -1.40 2.26
N LEU A 46 17.68 -1.23 3.38
CA LEU A 46 16.22 -1.33 3.45
C LEU A 46 15.54 -0.34 2.50
N LYS A 47 15.97 0.94 2.49
CA LYS A 47 15.44 1.96 1.58
C LYS A 47 15.64 1.57 0.11
N ALA A 48 16.85 1.14 -0.25
CA ALA A 48 17.15 0.74 -1.62
C ALA A 48 16.33 -0.50 -2.04
N ASN A 49 16.20 -1.50 -1.17
CA ASN A 49 15.39 -2.69 -1.44
C ASN A 49 13.90 -2.33 -1.60
N TYR A 50 13.41 -1.43 -0.76
CA TYR A 50 12.03 -0.96 -0.83
C TYR A 50 11.75 -0.23 -2.14
N LEU A 51 12.59 0.74 -2.51
CA LEU A 51 12.42 1.53 -3.74
C LEU A 51 12.55 0.71 -5.02
N ARG A 52 13.37 -0.35 -5.06
CA ARG A 52 13.46 -1.24 -6.23
C ARG A 52 12.17 -2.01 -6.51
N ASN A 53 11.40 -2.31 -5.47
CA ASN A 53 10.19 -3.14 -5.55
C ASN A 53 8.91 -2.30 -5.57
N LEU A 54 9.01 -0.99 -5.40
CA LEU A 54 7.89 -0.08 -5.31
C LEU A 54 7.83 0.82 -6.55
N GLN A 55 6.63 0.95 -7.15
CA GLN A 55 6.34 2.06 -8.05
C GLN A 55 6.14 3.35 -7.22
N PHE A 56 7.23 3.89 -6.68
CA PHE A 56 7.22 5.09 -5.87
C PHE A 56 7.12 6.35 -6.75
N VAL A 57 6.34 7.32 -6.31
CA VAL A 57 6.29 8.68 -6.87
C VAL A 57 6.23 9.70 -5.73
N ASP A 58 6.85 10.86 -5.94
CA ASP A 58 6.88 11.92 -4.91
C ASP A 58 5.49 12.51 -4.64
N GLN A 59 4.72 12.72 -5.70
CA GLN A 59 3.36 13.29 -5.64
C GLN A 59 2.45 12.62 -6.68
N PRO A 60 1.16 12.42 -6.36
CA PRO A 60 0.18 12.05 -7.37
C PRO A 60 -0.04 13.24 -8.32
N PRO A 61 -0.61 12.99 -9.52
CA PRO A 61 -1.01 14.05 -10.43
C PRO A 61 -1.86 15.14 -9.74
N SER A 62 -1.65 16.39 -10.13
CA SER A 62 -2.44 17.53 -9.68
C SER A 62 -3.77 17.61 -10.44
N GLY A 63 -4.73 18.37 -9.89
CA GLY A 63 -6.07 18.51 -10.45
C GLY A 63 -7.07 17.57 -9.79
N ASP A 64 -8.32 18.01 -9.78
CA ASP A 64 -9.43 17.19 -9.30
C ASP A 64 -10.27 16.77 -10.50
N GLY A 65 -10.72 15.53 -10.45
CA GLY A 65 -11.61 14.91 -11.39
C GLY A 65 -12.93 14.54 -10.72
N TYR A 66 -13.71 13.72 -11.40
CA TYR A 66 -15.02 13.31 -10.92
C TYR A 66 -15.30 11.85 -11.27
N VAL A 67 -16.35 11.32 -10.65
CA VAL A 67 -16.85 9.97 -10.90
C VAL A 67 -18.37 10.02 -11.12
N GLU A 68 -18.86 9.10 -11.94
CA GLU A 68 -20.28 8.85 -12.17
C GLU A 68 -20.59 7.37 -11.92
N GLY A 69 -21.86 7.09 -11.59
CA GLY A 69 -22.33 5.71 -11.40
C GLY A 69 -21.59 4.95 -10.29
N VAL A 70 -21.33 5.62 -9.16
CA VAL A 70 -20.72 4.97 -7.99
C VAL A 70 -21.78 4.16 -7.25
N ASP A 71 -21.58 2.86 -7.19
CA ASP A 71 -22.44 1.93 -6.43
C ASP A 71 -21.57 0.93 -5.65
N GLY A 72 -22.20 0.12 -4.80
CA GLY A 72 -21.55 -0.93 -4.05
C GLY A 72 -22.07 -1.08 -2.63
N SER A 73 -21.48 -2.03 -1.92
CA SER A 73 -21.84 -2.31 -0.52
C SER A 73 -20.56 -2.38 0.31
N LEU A 74 -20.41 -1.43 1.23
CA LEU A 74 -19.26 -1.38 2.14
C LEU A 74 -19.68 -1.72 3.56
N THR A 75 -18.91 -2.60 4.19
CA THR A 75 -19.00 -2.91 5.61
C THR A 75 -17.77 -2.35 6.32
N VAL A 76 -18.00 -1.57 7.38
CA VAL A 76 -16.94 -0.95 8.17
C VAL A 76 -17.04 -1.44 9.61
N ALA A 77 -16.09 -2.29 10.02
CA ALA A 77 -15.96 -2.72 11.41
C ALA A 77 -14.91 -1.85 12.11
N ARG A 78 -15.33 -1.14 13.17
CA ARG A 78 -14.45 -0.25 13.94
C ARG A 78 -13.99 -0.91 15.22
N SER A 79 -12.74 -0.64 15.60
CA SER A 79 -12.19 -1.01 16.89
C SER A 79 -11.82 0.26 17.67
N LEU A 80 -11.89 0.18 19.00
CA LEU A 80 -11.45 1.27 19.88
C LEU A 80 -9.92 1.44 19.84
N SER A 81 -9.18 0.36 19.65
CA SER A 81 -7.71 0.34 19.69
C SER A 81 -7.04 0.12 18.33
N GLY A 82 -7.78 -0.41 17.35
CA GLY A 82 -7.23 -0.79 16.04
C GLY A 82 -7.68 0.13 14.89
N PRO A 83 -7.06 -0.01 13.71
CA PRO A 83 -7.52 0.61 12.48
C PRO A 83 -8.90 0.04 12.07
N PRO A 84 -9.75 0.82 11.38
CA PRO A 84 -11.02 0.30 10.88
C PRO A 84 -10.77 -0.77 9.81
N ARG A 85 -11.57 -1.84 9.85
CA ARG A 85 -11.61 -2.85 8.79
C ARG A 85 -12.71 -2.48 7.81
N ILE A 86 -12.35 -2.38 6.54
CA ILE A 86 -13.26 -2.00 5.45
C ILE A 86 -13.27 -3.14 4.44
N THR A 87 -14.45 -3.68 4.17
CA THR A 87 -14.66 -4.80 3.24
C THR A 87 -15.90 -4.56 2.39
N GLY A 88 -16.00 -5.22 1.25
CA GLY A 88 -17.19 -5.18 0.40
C GLY A 88 -16.85 -4.86 -1.05
N THR A 89 -17.79 -4.27 -1.77
CA THR A 89 -17.66 -4.00 -3.20
C THR A 89 -17.87 -2.52 -3.51
N VAL A 90 -17.20 -2.05 -4.55
CA VAL A 90 -17.40 -0.72 -5.14
C VAL A 90 -17.37 -0.88 -6.65
N THR A 91 -18.35 -0.30 -7.33
CA THR A 91 -18.36 -0.15 -8.79
C THR A 91 -18.37 1.33 -9.12
N ILE A 92 -17.68 1.71 -10.18
CA ILE A 92 -17.66 3.08 -10.72
C ILE A 92 -17.84 2.95 -12.22
N GLU A 93 -18.96 3.47 -12.74
CA GLU A 93 -19.24 3.43 -14.19
C GLU A 93 -18.23 4.26 -14.96
N HIS A 94 -17.90 5.46 -14.48
CA HIS A 94 -16.99 6.37 -15.14
C HIS A 94 -16.15 7.19 -14.15
N LEU A 95 -14.86 7.31 -14.42
CA LEU A 95 -13.89 8.12 -13.68
C LEU A 95 -13.14 9.00 -14.69
N VAL A 96 -13.12 10.31 -14.43
CA VAL A 96 -12.31 11.27 -15.17
C VAL A 96 -11.29 11.89 -14.23
N GLY A 97 -10.02 11.94 -14.64
CA GLY A 97 -8.94 12.54 -13.86
C GLY A 97 -8.75 11.89 -12.49
N ARG A 98 -8.49 12.69 -11.45
CA ARG A 98 -8.14 12.23 -10.10
C ARG A 98 -9.31 12.35 -9.14
N PHE A 99 -9.66 11.27 -8.44
CA PHE A 99 -10.77 11.27 -7.51
C PHE A 99 -10.43 10.63 -6.17
N ARG A 100 -10.94 11.21 -5.09
CA ARG A 100 -10.84 10.67 -3.72
C ARG A 100 -12.13 9.94 -3.38
N HIS A 101 -12.14 8.63 -3.56
CA HIS A 101 -13.30 7.83 -3.24
C HIS A 101 -13.34 7.52 -1.73
N ARG A 102 -14.41 7.95 -1.06
CA ARG A 102 -14.58 7.75 0.38
C ARG A 102 -15.08 6.35 0.69
N LEU A 103 -14.27 5.57 1.40
CA LEU A 103 -14.57 4.20 1.78
C LEU A 103 -15.19 4.07 3.18
N ALA A 104 -14.86 5.01 4.08
CA ALA A 104 -15.43 5.05 5.41
C ALA A 104 -15.49 6.50 5.93
N SER A 105 -16.45 6.78 6.80
CA SER A 105 -16.59 8.07 7.49
C SER A 105 -16.96 7.87 8.94
N SER A 106 -16.21 8.48 9.86
CA SER A 106 -16.48 8.46 11.29
C SER A 106 -16.77 9.86 11.83
N ARG A 107 -17.79 9.97 12.68
CA ARG A 107 -18.04 11.18 13.48
C ARG A 107 -17.32 11.16 14.84
N ASP A 108 -16.70 10.03 15.19
CA ASP A 108 -15.92 9.90 16.41
C ASP A 108 -14.54 10.53 16.22
N VAL A 109 -14.26 11.58 16.99
CA VAL A 109 -13.00 12.33 16.99
C VAL A 109 -11.81 11.42 17.35
N MET A 110 -12.02 10.37 18.15
CA MET A 110 -10.96 9.41 18.49
C MET A 110 -10.47 8.61 17.28
N GLN A 111 -11.23 8.64 16.17
CA GLN A 111 -10.89 7.99 14.91
C GLN A 111 -10.22 8.96 13.92
N TYR A 112 -10.10 10.25 14.25
CA TYR A 112 -9.54 11.23 13.34
C TYR A 112 -8.04 11.02 13.17
N GLY A 113 -7.57 11.02 11.92
CA GLY A 113 -6.16 10.79 11.58
C GLY A 113 -5.69 9.35 11.79
N ARG A 114 -6.57 8.41 12.19
CA ARG A 114 -6.18 7.01 12.30
C ARG A 114 -5.87 6.45 10.93
N GLU A 115 -4.72 5.80 10.84
CA GLU A 115 -4.33 5.06 9.66
C GLU A 115 -5.29 3.89 9.39
N ALA A 116 -5.66 3.69 8.14
CA ALA A 116 -6.41 2.52 7.70
C ALA A 116 -5.81 1.96 6.41
N LYS A 117 -5.82 0.63 6.30
CA LYS A 117 -5.33 -0.08 5.12
C LYS A 117 -6.46 -0.90 4.53
N VAL A 118 -6.53 -0.95 3.21
CA VAL A 118 -7.43 -1.85 2.47
C VAL A 118 -6.60 -2.75 1.57
N ALA A 119 -7.06 -3.98 1.43
CA ALA A 119 -6.55 -4.93 0.45
C ALA A 119 -7.72 -5.40 -0.40
N GLY A 120 -7.44 -5.80 -1.64
CA GLY A 120 -8.51 -6.21 -2.53
C GLY A 120 -8.04 -6.56 -3.93
N THR A 121 -9.03 -6.74 -4.80
CA THR A 121 -8.85 -6.83 -6.25
C THR A 121 -9.54 -5.67 -6.92
N VAL A 122 -8.96 -5.20 -8.01
CA VAL A 122 -9.53 -4.17 -8.87
C VAL A 122 -9.44 -4.62 -10.32
N THR A 123 -10.48 -4.31 -11.08
CA THR A 123 -10.54 -4.44 -12.54
C THR A 123 -11.03 -3.13 -13.14
N VAL A 124 -10.65 -2.88 -14.38
CA VAL A 124 -11.16 -1.76 -15.19
C VAL A 124 -11.41 -2.28 -16.59
N ARG A 125 -12.56 -1.97 -17.20
CA ARG A 125 -12.89 -2.47 -18.55
C ARG A 125 -12.21 -1.66 -19.64
N SER A 126 -12.24 -0.34 -19.52
CA SER A 126 -11.68 0.59 -20.51
C SER A 126 -10.93 1.73 -19.82
N GLY A 127 -9.85 2.21 -20.46
CA GLY A 127 -8.94 3.19 -19.89
C GLY A 127 -8.06 2.62 -18.77
N ARG A 128 -6.90 3.23 -18.53
CA ARG A 128 -6.03 2.83 -17.43
C ARG A 128 -6.52 3.42 -16.11
N LEU A 129 -6.30 2.69 -15.02
CA LEU A 129 -6.56 3.14 -13.66
C LEU A 129 -5.27 3.10 -12.85
N ALA A 130 -5.02 4.12 -12.05
CA ALA A 130 -3.96 4.13 -11.06
C ALA A 130 -4.54 4.35 -9.66
N ILE A 131 -4.13 3.49 -8.72
CA ILE A 131 -4.43 3.65 -7.29
C ILE A 131 -3.19 4.22 -6.60
N TYR A 132 -3.39 5.24 -5.77
CA TYR A 132 -2.33 5.86 -5.00
C TYR A 132 -2.50 5.59 -3.52
N SER A 133 -1.44 5.09 -2.89
CA SER A 133 -1.34 4.83 -1.46
C SER A 133 -0.26 5.74 -0.87
N PRO A 134 -0.56 6.58 0.13
CA PRO A 134 0.47 7.37 0.79
C PRO A 134 1.48 6.44 1.47
N VAL A 135 2.74 6.89 1.50
CA VAL A 135 3.88 6.23 2.12
C VAL A 135 4.57 7.24 3.03
N ASP A 136 4.71 6.89 4.31
CA ASP A 136 5.55 7.58 5.29
C ASP A 136 6.35 6.50 6.02
N ILE A 137 7.62 6.35 5.68
CA ILE A 137 8.49 5.29 6.21
C ILE A 137 9.77 5.92 6.73
N ASP A 138 10.12 5.55 7.97
CA ASP A 138 11.38 5.87 8.60
C ASP A 138 12.31 4.64 8.57
N PHE A 139 13.22 4.60 7.60
CA PHE A 139 14.14 3.47 7.45
C PHE A 139 15.19 3.41 8.55
N TRP A 140 15.48 4.53 9.21
CA TRP A 140 16.41 4.56 10.35
C TRP A 140 15.82 3.83 11.55
N GLN A 141 14.55 4.09 11.87
CA GLN A 141 13.83 3.39 12.94
C GLN A 141 13.58 1.92 12.59
N MET A 142 13.29 1.61 11.31
CA MET A 142 13.17 0.22 10.87
C MET A 142 14.48 -0.55 11.03
N ALA A 143 15.61 0.03 10.63
CA ALA A 143 16.92 -0.60 10.76
C ALA A 143 17.30 -0.92 12.21
N ALA A 144 16.83 -0.12 13.18
CA ALA A 144 17.06 -0.37 14.61
C ALA A 144 16.53 -1.74 15.07
N LEU A 145 15.59 -2.36 14.34
CA LEU A 145 15.04 -3.68 14.64
C LEU A 145 15.94 -4.83 14.18
N PHE A 146 16.92 -4.56 13.32
CA PHE A 146 17.74 -5.57 12.64
C PHE A 146 19.23 -5.50 13.02
N VAL A 147 19.63 -4.52 13.83
CA VAL A 147 21.01 -4.37 14.31
C VAL A 147 21.15 -4.76 15.79
N ASP A 148 22.29 -5.33 16.16
CA ASP A 148 22.55 -5.78 17.54
C ASP A 148 22.60 -4.64 18.56
N ARG A 149 23.08 -3.47 18.13
CA ARG A 149 23.27 -2.28 18.98
C ARG A 149 22.59 -1.07 18.35
N PRO A 150 21.26 -0.93 18.49
CA PRO A 150 20.55 0.21 17.91
C PRO A 150 20.93 1.51 18.59
N VAL A 151 21.15 2.54 17.78
CA VAL A 151 21.35 3.92 18.24
C VAL A 151 20.00 4.50 18.63
N ARG A 152 19.92 5.05 19.85
CA ARG A 152 18.68 5.61 20.43
C ARG A 152 18.85 7.10 20.69
N GLY A 153 17.76 7.85 20.58
CA GLY A 153 17.72 9.28 20.91
C GLY A 153 18.29 10.21 19.83
N GLU A 154 18.80 9.66 18.73
CA GLU A 154 19.15 10.42 17.53
C GLU A 154 17.94 10.58 16.61
N ALA A 155 17.78 11.77 16.04
CA ALA A 155 16.78 12.03 15.02
C ALA A 155 17.14 11.26 13.73
N SER A 156 16.12 10.74 13.06
CA SER A 156 16.28 10.04 11.79
C SER A 156 16.81 11.01 10.73
N PRO A 157 17.88 10.66 9.99
CA PRO A 157 18.35 11.48 8.88
C PRO A 157 17.27 11.66 7.81
N ASP A 158 17.09 12.88 7.29
CA ASP A 158 16.04 13.20 6.31
C ASP A 158 16.10 12.30 5.06
N GLU A 159 17.31 11.96 4.61
CA GLU A 159 17.52 11.06 3.47
C GLU A 159 17.10 9.61 3.74
N LEU A 160 16.84 9.22 4.98
CA LEU A 160 16.32 7.91 5.38
C LEU A 160 14.83 7.95 5.70
N LEU A 161 14.21 9.13 5.64
CA LEU A 161 12.77 9.29 5.59
C LEU A 161 12.31 9.13 4.13
N LEU A 162 11.17 8.47 3.95
CA LEU A 162 10.51 8.38 2.65
C LEU A 162 9.07 8.81 2.80
N LYS A 163 8.76 9.95 2.19
CA LYS A 163 7.43 10.55 2.16
C LYS A 163 7.01 10.71 0.71
N GLY A 164 5.87 10.14 0.35
CA GLY A 164 5.35 10.19 -1.01
C GLY A 164 4.25 9.18 -1.20
N TRP A 165 4.21 8.55 -2.37
CA TRP A 165 3.11 7.70 -2.77
C TRP A 165 3.60 6.44 -3.48
N LYS A 166 2.96 5.33 -3.16
CA LYS A 166 2.99 4.12 -3.98
C LYS A 166 1.90 4.24 -5.03
N ARG A 167 2.27 4.11 -6.29
CA ARG A 167 1.36 3.95 -7.42
C ARG A 167 1.13 2.46 -7.69
N ILE A 168 -0.09 2.09 -8.02
CA ILE A 168 -0.47 0.74 -8.46
C ILE A 168 -1.26 0.92 -9.75
N ASP A 169 -0.68 0.49 -10.87
CA ASP A 169 -1.31 0.55 -12.18
C ASP A 169 -2.22 -0.66 -12.43
N VAL A 170 -3.36 -0.40 -13.06
CA VAL A 170 -4.37 -1.37 -13.47
C VAL A 170 -4.64 -1.15 -14.96
N GLU A 171 -4.23 -2.12 -15.75
CA GLU A 171 -4.43 -2.09 -17.21
C GLU A 171 -5.86 -2.58 -17.57
N PRO A 172 -6.44 -2.09 -18.67
CA PRO A 172 -7.74 -2.54 -19.16
C PRO A 172 -7.84 -4.06 -19.27
N GLY A 173 -8.92 -4.63 -18.76
CA GLY A 173 -9.21 -6.07 -18.79
C GLY A 173 -8.38 -6.91 -17.80
N SER A 174 -7.50 -6.28 -16.99
CA SER A 174 -6.70 -7.00 -15.99
C SER A 174 -7.33 -6.94 -14.60
N THR A 175 -7.26 -8.05 -13.86
CA THR A 175 -7.54 -8.07 -12.41
C THR A 175 -6.24 -7.92 -11.65
N VAL A 176 -6.08 -6.80 -10.95
CA VAL A 176 -4.91 -6.50 -10.14
C VAL A 176 -5.24 -6.65 -8.65
N ARG A 177 -4.39 -7.35 -7.92
CA ARG A 177 -4.44 -7.33 -6.45
C ARG A 177 -3.73 -6.09 -5.94
N PHE A 178 -4.33 -5.41 -4.97
CA PHE A 178 -3.76 -4.22 -4.40
C PHE A 178 -3.82 -4.21 -2.87
N THR A 179 -2.95 -3.41 -2.28
CA THR A 179 -3.01 -3.01 -0.88
C THR A 179 -2.65 -1.54 -0.83
N ALA A 180 -3.51 -0.74 -0.20
CA ALA A 180 -3.37 0.69 -0.12
C ALA A 180 -3.64 1.19 1.29
N GLN A 181 -2.77 2.08 1.77
CA GLN A 181 -3.05 2.97 2.88
C GLN A 181 -4.11 3.99 2.40
N LEU A 182 -5.05 4.33 3.28
CA LEU A 182 -6.06 5.35 3.01
C LEU A 182 -5.61 6.70 3.53
N ILE A 183 -6.06 7.75 2.83
CA ILE A 183 -5.90 9.13 3.27
C ILE A 183 -6.92 9.38 4.38
N ALA A 184 -6.44 9.71 5.59
CA ALA A 184 -7.30 10.00 6.74
C ALA A 184 -7.47 11.52 6.91
N VAL A 185 -8.68 12.04 6.71
CA VAL A 185 -9.00 13.48 6.86
C VAL A 185 -10.33 13.63 7.57
N GLY A 186 -10.36 14.30 8.73
CA GLY A 186 -11.62 14.64 9.42
C GLY A 186 -12.52 13.43 9.73
N GLY A 187 -11.92 12.25 9.99
CA GLY A 187 -12.64 10.99 10.23
C GLY A 187 -13.03 10.22 8.96
N ASP A 188 -12.85 10.80 7.78
CA ASP A 188 -12.99 10.12 6.51
C ASP A 188 -11.73 9.35 6.15
N HIS A 189 -11.92 8.19 5.50
CA HIS A 189 -10.87 7.35 4.96
C HIS A 189 -11.08 7.25 3.44
N LEU A 190 -10.16 7.85 2.69
CA LEU A 190 -10.29 8.06 1.25
C LEU A 190 -9.26 7.21 0.51
N LEU A 191 -9.70 6.55 -0.56
CA LEU A 191 -8.84 5.91 -1.55
C LEU A 191 -8.62 6.87 -2.72
N LEU A 192 -7.37 7.08 -3.11
CA LEU A 192 -7.04 7.95 -4.23
C LEU A 192 -6.96 7.15 -5.53
N LEU A 193 -7.83 7.51 -6.47
CA LEU A 193 -7.95 6.92 -7.80
C LEU A 193 -7.58 7.97 -8.85
N HIS A 194 -7.06 7.52 -9.99
CA HIS A 194 -6.75 8.38 -11.12
C HIS A 194 -6.90 7.63 -12.43
N ALA A 195 -7.46 8.27 -13.45
CA ALA A 195 -7.42 7.81 -14.84
C ALA A 195 -6.24 8.47 -15.58
N PRO A 196 -5.08 7.79 -15.77
CA PRO A 196 -3.88 8.42 -16.35
C PRO A 196 -4.05 8.89 -17.79
N ASP A 197 -4.97 8.27 -18.54
CA ASP A 197 -5.27 8.61 -19.93
C ASP A 197 -6.43 9.62 -20.06
N GLY A 198 -6.86 10.21 -18.94
CA GLY A 198 -7.98 11.15 -18.88
C GLY A 198 -9.27 10.49 -18.37
N GLU A 199 -9.58 9.28 -18.84
CA GLU A 199 -10.79 8.54 -18.46
C GLU A 199 -10.55 7.05 -18.19
N ALA A 200 -11.38 6.48 -17.32
CA ALA A 200 -11.46 5.05 -17.02
C ALA A 200 -12.93 4.67 -16.74
N SER A 201 -13.37 3.52 -17.25
CA SER A 201 -14.78 3.11 -17.19
C SER A 201 -14.95 1.65 -16.75
N ASP A 202 -16.11 1.39 -16.13
CA ASP A 202 -16.49 0.11 -15.53
C ASP A 202 -15.41 -0.43 -14.59
N ILE A 203 -15.08 0.35 -13.57
CA ILE A 203 -14.14 -0.02 -12.53
C ILE A 203 -14.89 -0.86 -11.50
N GLU A 204 -14.38 -2.04 -11.19
CA GLU A 204 -14.92 -2.90 -10.15
C GLU A 204 -13.84 -3.19 -9.11
N MET A 205 -14.16 -2.96 -7.84
CA MET A 205 -13.27 -3.21 -6.71
C MET A 205 -13.96 -4.13 -5.71
N THR A 206 -13.23 -5.15 -5.27
CA THR A 206 -13.62 -6.00 -4.14
C THR A 206 -12.60 -5.84 -3.02
N LEU A 207 -13.04 -5.31 -1.89
CA LEU A 207 -12.25 -5.11 -0.69
C LEU A 207 -12.35 -6.32 0.22
N LEU A 208 -11.21 -6.89 0.53
CA LEU A 208 -11.04 -8.09 1.33
C LEU A 208 -10.52 -7.73 2.73
N PRO A 209 -10.77 -8.59 3.74
CA PRO A 209 -10.09 -8.45 5.01
C PRO A 209 -8.56 -8.44 4.80
N PRO A 210 -7.84 -7.49 5.41
CA PRO A 210 -6.38 -7.50 5.39
C PRO A 210 -5.81 -8.68 6.20
#